data_AF-A0A2D6E688-F1
#
_entry.id   AF-A0A2D6E688-F1
#
_cell.length_a   1.000
_cell.length_b   1.000
_cell.length_c   1.000
_cell.angle_alpha   90.00
_cell.angle_beta   90.00
_cell.angle_gamma   90.00
#
_symmetry.space_group_name_H-M   'P 1'
#
loop_
_entity.id
_entity.type
_entity.pdbx_description
1 polymer ?
#
loop_
_entity_poly.entity_id
_entity_poly.type
_entity_poly.pdbx_seq_one_letter_code
_entity_poly.pdbx_strand_id
1 'polypeptide(L)'
;MIKTVDVVCGLAWGDEAKGKITAWLARNNNYDYVCRWAGGSNAGHTVYVNNKKYKTHVIPAGVFFGIPSIIGPGCVVHERKFYDELRYLRDNGFDTDLVKVSPRAHMVSDAHILGDKAELAKKLGTTGSGIAPCYSDKAARIGVQAKDVLADIRLWDEQLSGKVLCEGAQGVWLDMDWGNYPYVTSSTTLPYGACSLGFPTQKIRKIYGAAKIYDTRSGIDPLFPDTLFDDPDLELIGDIGKEYGVTTGRKRKVNWLNLTMLIQAINMTGTTDVIISKCDVLQQARKFYLREDDILLKFNSLESMRIHIKQEVAEKCKIVESVTFSSSLDRV
;
A
#
# COMPACT_ATOMS: atom_id res chain seq x y z
N MET A 1 9.39 -25.90 -2.29
CA MET A 1 8.63 -25.29 -3.41
C MET A 1 7.47 -24.44 -2.88
N ILE A 2 7.12 -23.36 -3.57
CA ILE A 2 5.98 -22.49 -3.23
C ILE A 2 4.66 -23.24 -3.46
N LYS A 3 3.82 -23.28 -2.42
CA LYS A 3 2.48 -23.89 -2.44
C LYS A 3 1.46 -22.91 -3.00
N THR A 4 1.30 -21.75 -2.36
CA THR A 4 0.33 -20.71 -2.72
C THR A 4 0.88 -19.33 -2.39
N VAL A 5 0.43 -18.32 -3.12
CA VAL A 5 0.73 -16.91 -2.86
C VAL A 5 -0.59 -16.16 -2.68
N ASP A 6 -0.69 -15.35 -1.64
CA ASP A 6 -1.75 -14.35 -1.50
C ASP A 6 -1.14 -12.96 -1.62
N VAL A 7 -1.87 -12.01 -2.20
CA VAL A 7 -1.38 -10.65 -2.42
C VAL A 7 -2.34 -9.64 -1.81
N VAL A 8 -1.82 -8.65 -1.08
CA VAL A 8 -2.59 -7.49 -0.61
C VAL A 8 -2.21 -6.28 -1.48
N CYS A 9 -3.16 -5.66 -2.17
CA CYS A 9 -2.95 -4.47 -2.98
C CYS A 9 -3.92 -3.34 -2.60
N GLY A 10 -3.60 -2.11 -2.99
CA GLY A 10 -4.44 -0.94 -2.74
C GLY A 10 -5.23 -0.61 -3.99
N LEU A 11 -6.53 -0.42 -3.89
CA LEU A 11 -7.44 -0.15 -5.02
C LEU A 11 -7.61 1.35 -5.32
N ALA A 12 -6.91 2.23 -4.59
CA ALA A 12 -7.04 3.68 -4.71
C ALA A 12 -5.65 4.39 -4.81
N TRP A 13 -5.52 5.58 -4.24
CA TRP A 13 -4.29 6.41 -4.26
C TRP A 13 -3.36 6.18 -3.05
N GLY A 14 -3.33 4.96 -2.52
CA GLY A 14 -2.62 4.66 -1.28
C GLY A 14 -3.44 5.00 -0.03
N ASP A 15 -2.92 4.59 1.13
CA ASP A 15 -3.60 4.74 2.44
C ASP A 15 -4.89 3.92 2.66
N GLU A 16 -5.01 2.78 2.02
CA GLU A 16 -6.18 1.89 2.15
C GLU A 16 -6.01 0.86 3.27
N ALA A 17 -5.18 1.15 4.27
CA ALA A 17 -4.90 0.26 5.41
C ALA A 17 -4.35 -1.14 5.04
N LYS A 18 -3.69 -1.30 3.88
CA LYS A 18 -3.04 -2.56 3.45
C LYS A 18 -2.24 -3.25 4.55
N GLY A 19 -1.39 -2.51 5.28
CA GLY A 19 -0.58 -3.09 6.35
C GLY A 19 -1.39 -3.70 7.49
N LYS A 20 -2.62 -3.24 7.73
CA LYS A 20 -3.53 -3.87 8.70
C LYS A 20 -4.10 -5.17 8.18
N ILE A 21 -4.50 -5.20 6.91
CA ILE A 21 -4.96 -6.42 6.23
C ILE A 21 -3.83 -7.45 6.21
N THR A 22 -2.62 -7.05 5.81
CA THR A 22 -1.42 -7.90 5.84
C THR A 22 -1.14 -8.41 7.25
N ALA A 23 -1.18 -7.55 8.27
CA ALA A 23 -0.96 -7.96 9.65
C ALA A 23 -2.03 -8.94 10.16
N TRP A 24 -3.30 -8.71 9.82
CA TRP A 24 -4.39 -9.62 10.17
C TRP A 24 -4.22 -10.98 9.48
N LEU A 25 -3.90 -11.00 8.18
CA LEU A 25 -3.64 -12.22 7.43
C LEU A 25 -2.43 -12.97 8.01
N ALA A 26 -1.32 -12.27 8.26
CA ALA A 26 -0.10 -12.83 8.83
C ALA A 26 -0.33 -13.43 10.23
N ARG A 27 -1.20 -12.82 11.04
CA ARG A 27 -1.55 -13.30 12.38
C ARG A 27 -2.48 -14.52 12.37
N ASN A 28 -3.46 -14.53 11.47
CA ASN A 28 -4.56 -15.51 11.52
C ASN A 28 -4.37 -16.69 10.55
N ASN A 29 -3.41 -16.62 9.64
CA ASN A 29 -3.08 -17.69 8.71
C ASN A 29 -1.61 -18.08 8.83
N ASN A 30 -1.31 -19.34 8.52
CA ASN A 30 0.07 -19.83 8.52
C ASN A 30 0.76 -19.46 7.20
N TYR A 31 1.48 -18.34 7.18
CA TYR A 31 2.39 -17.99 6.08
C TYR A 31 3.83 -18.29 6.48
N ASP A 32 4.61 -18.78 5.52
CA ASP A 32 6.03 -19.06 5.67
C ASP A 32 6.88 -17.81 5.39
N TYR A 33 6.35 -16.86 4.60
CA TYR A 33 7.02 -15.60 4.26
C TYR A 33 6.02 -14.45 4.11
N VAL A 34 6.43 -13.24 4.50
CA VAL A 34 5.78 -11.99 4.13
C VAL A 34 6.74 -11.15 3.29
N CYS A 35 6.35 -10.81 2.06
CA CYS A 35 7.24 -10.23 1.07
C CYS A 35 6.73 -8.89 0.55
N ARG A 36 7.63 -7.92 0.34
CA ARG A 36 7.38 -6.70 -0.43
C ARG A 36 7.99 -6.86 -1.82
N TRP A 37 7.30 -6.44 -2.88
CA TRP A 37 7.83 -6.58 -4.24
C TRP A 37 8.27 -5.26 -4.89
N ALA A 38 7.74 -4.12 -4.45
CA ALA A 38 8.01 -2.82 -5.05
C ALA A 38 7.99 -1.69 -4.02
N GLY A 39 8.32 -0.48 -4.48
CA GLY A 39 8.42 0.73 -3.66
C GLY A 39 9.63 0.72 -2.75
N GLY A 40 9.65 1.65 -1.79
CA GLY A 40 10.72 1.77 -0.80
C GLY A 40 10.22 2.43 0.47
N SER A 41 11.02 3.32 1.05
CA SER A 41 10.66 4.03 2.29
C SER A 41 9.56 5.10 2.12
N ASN A 42 9.01 5.26 0.91
CA ASN A 42 7.85 6.10 0.62
C ASN A 42 6.52 5.44 1.01
N ALA A 43 6.53 4.14 1.26
CA ALA A 43 5.45 3.47 1.95
C ALA A 43 5.68 3.56 3.46
N GLY A 44 4.59 3.68 4.21
CA GLY A 44 4.59 3.54 5.66
C GLY A 44 3.35 2.78 6.06
N HIS A 45 3.50 1.73 6.84
CA HIS A 45 2.38 1.00 7.40
C HIS A 45 2.44 1.03 8.93
N THR A 46 1.25 1.05 9.51
CA THR A 46 1.07 0.98 10.95
C THR A 46 0.49 -0.38 11.29
N VAL A 47 1.15 -1.10 12.19
CA VAL A 47 0.67 -2.36 12.74
C VAL A 47 0.40 -2.18 14.23
N TYR A 48 -0.67 -2.81 14.73
CA TYR A 48 -0.98 -2.87 16.14
C TYR A 48 -0.68 -4.28 16.64
N VAL A 49 0.22 -4.40 17.62
CA VAL A 49 0.55 -5.66 18.29
C VAL A 49 0.33 -5.44 19.78
N ASN A 50 -0.54 -6.25 20.40
CA ASN A 50 -0.89 -6.15 21.82
C ASN A 50 -1.26 -4.72 22.26
N ASN A 51 -2.14 -4.06 21.49
CA ASN A 51 -2.56 -2.66 21.67
C ASN A 51 -1.45 -1.59 21.57
N LYS A 52 -0.22 -1.98 21.23
CA LYS A 52 0.87 -1.05 20.96
C LYS A 52 1.02 -0.83 19.45
N LYS A 53 1.15 0.44 19.08
CA LYS A 53 1.27 0.90 17.69
C LYS A 53 2.73 0.90 17.26
N TYR A 54 3.02 0.24 16.15
CA TYR A 54 4.34 0.20 15.50
C TYR A 54 4.27 0.78 14.10
N LYS A 55 5.38 1.36 13.65
CA LYS A 55 5.51 1.93 12.31
C LYS A 55 6.72 1.36 11.61
N THR A 56 6.51 0.92 10.38
CA THR A 56 7.52 0.37 9.48
C THR A 56 7.32 1.00 8.10
N HIS A 57 8.38 1.07 7.31
CA HIS A 57 8.40 1.67 5.99
C HIS A 57 8.71 0.61 4.94
N VAL A 58 9.93 0.09 4.91
CA VAL A 58 10.34 -0.91 3.91
C VAL A 58 10.21 -2.34 4.45
N ILE A 59 10.34 -2.53 5.76
CA ILE A 59 10.28 -3.86 6.37
C ILE A 59 8.84 -4.39 6.34
N PRO A 60 8.58 -5.59 5.77
CA PRO A 60 7.25 -6.18 5.73
C PRO A 60 6.69 -6.51 7.11
N ALA A 61 5.36 -6.50 7.24
CA ALA A 61 4.65 -6.71 8.50
C ALA A 61 4.84 -8.11 9.14
N GLY A 62 5.41 -9.09 8.43
CA GLY A 62 5.68 -10.44 8.95
C GLY A 62 6.58 -10.46 10.19
N VAL A 63 7.49 -9.49 10.31
CA VAL A 63 8.44 -9.37 11.43
C VAL A 63 7.74 -9.24 12.79
N PHE A 64 6.53 -8.67 12.80
CA PHE A 64 5.71 -8.53 14.02
C PHE A 64 5.13 -9.86 14.52
N PHE A 65 5.16 -10.90 13.69
CA PHE A 65 4.54 -12.21 13.94
C PHE A 65 5.55 -13.36 13.87
N GLY A 66 6.86 -13.06 13.88
CA GLY A 66 7.90 -14.08 13.80
C GLY A 66 7.98 -14.77 12.43
N ILE A 67 7.51 -14.12 11.37
CA ILE A 67 7.52 -14.66 10.01
C ILE A 67 8.68 -14.01 9.22
N PRO A 68 9.49 -14.80 8.48
CA PRO A 68 10.47 -14.28 7.55
C PRO A 68 9.93 -13.16 6.66
N SER A 69 10.59 -12.00 6.73
CA SER A 69 10.16 -10.74 6.10
C SER A 69 11.13 -10.35 4.99
N ILE A 70 10.69 -10.47 3.73
CA ILE A 70 11.56 -10.32 2.55
C ILE A 70 11.28 -9.01 1.82
N ILE A 71 12.34 -8.24 1.55
CA ILE A 71 12.31 -7.06 0.68
C ILE A 71 12.79 -7.49 -0.70
N GLY A 72 11.89 -7.53 -1.67
CA GLY A 72 12.10 -8.12 -2.99
C GLY A 72 12.96 -7.30 -3.96
N PRO A 73 13.32 -7.87 -5.12
CA PRO A 73 14.21 -7.26 -6.11
C PRO A 73 13.62 -6.04 -6.82
N GLY A 74 12.30 -5.90 -6.81
CA GLY A 74 11.62 -4.72 -7.33
C GLY A 74 11.62 -3.52 -6.37
N CYS A 75 12.00 -3.70 -5.10
CA CYS A 75 12.09 -2.63 -4.11
C CYS A 75 13.36 -1.78 -4.27
N VAL A 76 13.31 -0.58 -3.69
CA VAL A 76 14.46 0.32 -3.51
C VAL A 76 14.68 0.61 -2.02
N VAL A 77 15.92 0.55 -1.56
CA VAL A 77 16.28 0.57 -0.13
C VAL A 77 17.31 1.64 0.15
N HIS A 78 17.08 2.47 1.16
CA HIS A 78 18.11 3.37 1.68
C HIS A 78 18.79 2.72 2.88
N GLU A 79 20.11 2.53 2.82
CA GLU A 79 20.88 1.76 3.82
C GLU A 79 20.63 2.25 5.26
N ARG A 80 20.89 3.54 5.52
CA ARG A 80 20.72 4.09 6.87
C ARG A 80 19.30 3.93 7.41
N LYS A 81 18.28 4.18 6.57
CA LYS A 81 16.88 4.08 6.98
C LYS A 81 16.50 2.63 7.28
N PHE A 82 17.03 1.69 6.50
CA PHE A 82 16.83 0.26 6.73
C PHE A 82 17.42 -0.17 8.09
N TYR A 83 18.66 0.21 8.40
CA TYR A 83 19.26 -0.11 9.70
C TYR A 83 18.61 0.62 10.88
N ASP A 84 18.15 1.86 10.69
CA ASP A 84 17.36 2.59 11.70
C ASP A 84 16.05 1.85 12.00
N GLU A 85 15.38 1.33 10.97
CA GLU A 85 14.14 0.54 11.10
C GLU A 85 14.40 -0.80 11.81
N LEU A 86 15.50 -1.49 11.50
CA LEU A 86 15.91 -2.71 12.22
C LEU A 86 16.21 -2.41 13.69
N ARG A 87 16.95 -1.35 14.01
CA ARG A 87 17.23 -0.96 15.40
C ARG A 87 15.93 -0.68 16.15
N TYR A 88 15.03 0.09 15.55
CA TYR A 88 13.70 0.36 16.13
C TYR A 88 12.93 -0.92 16.45
N LEU A 89 12.90 -1.89 15.54
CA LEU A 89 12.22 -3.18 15.77
C LEU A 89 12.89 -4.00 16.87
N ARG A 90 14.22 -4.08 16.88
CA ARG A 90 14.98 -4.79 17.92
C ARG A 90 14.78 -4.20 19.30
N ASP A 91 14.84 -2.87 19.43
CA ASP A 91 14.60 -2.15 20.69
C ASP A 91 13.17 -2.36 21.22
N ASN A 92 12.27 -2.81 20.36
CA ASN A 92 10.89 -3.17 20.70
C ASN A 92 10.65 -4.67 20.84
N GLY A 93 11.71 -5.50 20.81
CA GLY A 93 11.66 -6.93 21.09
C GLY A 93 11.33 -7.83 19.90
N PHE A 94 11.40 -7.32 18.67
CA PHE A 94 11.18 -8.13 17.47
C PHE A 94 12.48 -8.74 16.95
N ASP A 95 12.40 -9.97 16.44
CA ASP A 95 13.53 -10.65 15.82
C ASP A 95 13.80 -10.09 14.42
N THR A 96 14.88 -9.32 14.32
CA THR A 96 15.30 -8.67 13.07
C THR A 96 16.10 -9.58 12.14
N ASP A 97 16.50 -10.78 12.58
CA ASP A 97 17.25 -11.72 11.73
C ASP A 97 16.34 -12.42 10.71
N LEU A 98 15.03 -12.35 10.92
CA LEU A 98 13.99 -12.70 9.96
C LEU A 98 13.90 -11.74 8.77
N VAL A 99 14.50 -10.54 8.85
CA VAL A 99 14.41 -9.53 7.80
C VAL A 99 15.57 -9.69 6.81
N LYS A 100 15.24 -9.93 5.54
CA LYS A 100 16.22 -10.09 4.46
C LYS A 100 15.89 -9.22 3.25
N VAL A 101 16.90 -8.81 2.51
CA VAL A 101 16.81 -7.98 1.31
C VAL A 101 17.32 -8.79 0.11
N SER A 102 16.59 -8.78 -0.99
CA SER A 102 17.08 -9.36 -2.25
C SER A 102 18.40 -8.70 -2.63
N PRO A 103 19.45 -9.46 -3.00
CA PRO A 103 20.70 -8.90 -3.50
C PRO A 103 20.52 -8.02 -4.74
N ARG A 104 19.37 -8.12 -5.44
CA ARG A 104 19.02 -7.34 -6.63
C ARG A 104 18.15 -6.10 -6.36
N ALA A 105 17.73 -5.88 -5.11
CA ALA A 105 17.08 -4.62 -4.74
C ALA A 105 18.05 -3.45 -4.97
N HIS A 106 17.55 -2.30 -5.44
CA HIS A 106 18.43 -1.16 -5.73
C HIS A 106 18.57 -0.25 -4.52
N MET A 107 19.73 0.40 -4.42
CA MET A 107 20.06 1.28 -3.29
C MET A 107 19.72 2.73 -3.61
N VAL A 108 18.94 3.34 -2.72
CA VAL A 108 18.68 4.78 -2.73
C VAL A 108 19.88 5.48 -2.08
N SER A 109 20.52 6.40 -2.81
CA SER A 109 21.60 7.22 -2.30
C SER A 109 21.09 8.52 -1.64
N ASP A 110 21.92 9.16 -0.83
CA ASP A 110 21.63 10.51 -0.32
C ASP A 110 21.47 11.53 -1.46
N ALA A 111 22.21 11.37 -2.57
CA ALA A 111 22.05 12.21 -3.75
C ALA A 111 20.66 12.08 -4.38
N HIS A 112 20.10 10.87 -4.45
CA HIS A 112 18.71 10.66 -4.89
C HIS A 112 17.73 11.42 -4.00
N ILE A 113 17.91 11.36 -2.67
CA ILE A 113 17.05 12.06 -1.71
C ILE A 113 17.15 13.58 -1.88
N LEU A 114 18.36 14.12 -2.02
CA LEU A 114 18.58 15.55 -2.21
C LEU A 114 17.96 16.05 -3.50
N GLY A 115 18.17 15.35 -4.62
CA GLY A 115 17.57 15.70 -5.92
C GLY A 115 16.04 15.62 -5.90
N ASP A 116 15.48 14.57 -5.30
CA ASP A 116 14.03 14.42 -5.15
C ASP A 116 13.43 15.58 -4.34
N LYS A 117 14.05 15.98 -3.23
CA LYS A 117 13.59 17.12 -2.41
C LYS A 117 13.72 18.48 -3.12
N ALA A 118 14.77 18.67 -3.90
CA ALA A 118 15.04 19.94 -4.57
C ALA A 118 14.01 20.24 -5.68
N GLU A 119 13.69 19.22 -6.48
CA GLU A 119 12.94 19.36 -7.73
C GLU A 119 11.59 18.63 -7.69
N LEU A 120 11.61 17.30 -7.56
CA LEU A 120 10.44 16.45 -7.78
C LEU A 120 9.39 16.60 -6.69
N ALA A 121 9.80 16.77 -5.43
CA ALA A 121 8.89 16.95 -4.31
C ALA A 121 8.02 18.21 -4.45
N LYS A 122 8.56 19.27 -5.06
CA LYS A 122 7.82 20.52 -5.32
C LYS A 122 6.90 20.37 -6.52
N LYS A 123 7.37 19.71 -7.59
CA LYS A 123 6.64 19.57 -8.85
C LYS A 123 5.53 18.52 -8.83
N LEU A 124 5.78 17.38 -8.20
CA LEU A 124 4.92 16.19 -8.23
C LEU A 124 4.40 15.79 -6.85
N GLY A 125 4.83 16.48 -5.78
CA GLY A 125 4.40 16.15 -4.42
C GLY A 125 4.95 14.82 -3.90
N THR A 126 6.13 14.39 -4.36
CA THR A 126 6.80 13.17 -3.88
C THR A 126 7.09 13.22 -2.37
N THR A 127 7.46 12.07 -1.80
CA THR A 127 7.85 11.99 -0.39
C THR A 127 9.26 12.54 -0.10
N GLY A 128 10.02 12.95 -1.11
CA GLY A 128 11.43 13.35 -0.95
C GLY A 128 12.31 12.21 -0.43
N SER A 129 11.99 10.97 -0.79
CA SER A 129 12.70 9.77 -0.34
C SER A 129 13.64 9.20 -1.39
N GLY A 130 13.85 9.87 -2.52
CA GLY A 130 14.80 9.44 -3.56
C GLY A 130 14.32 8.23 -4.38
N ILE A 131 13.02 7.94 -4.35
CA ILE A 131 12.45 6.77 -5.02
C ILE A 131 12.53 6.90 -6.53
N ALA A 132 12.04 8.03 -7.08
CA ALA A 132 12.02 8.23 -8.52
C ALA A 132 13.43 8.28 -9.14
N PRO A 133 14.40 9.03 -8.58
CA PRO A 133 15.78 8.97 -9.09
C PRO A 133 16.39 7.57 -9.03
N CYS A 134 16.17 6.83 -7.94
CA CYS A 134 16.68 5.46 -7.82
C CYS A 134 16.08 4.50 -8.87
N TYR A 135 14.78 4.60 -9.13
CA TYR A 135 14.15 3.84 -10.22
C TYR A 135 14.64 4.28 -11.62
N SER A 136 14.95 5.57 -11.80
CA SER A 136 15.57 6.07 -13.05
C SER A 136 16.94 5.43 -13.27
N ASP A 137 17.78 5.37 -12.24
CA ASP A 137 19.10 4.74 -12.31
C ASP A 137 19.01 3.24 -12.57
N LYS A 138 18.01 2.57 -11.97
CA LYS A 138 17.68 1.17 -12.27
C LYS A 138 17.32 0.99 -13.75
N ALA A 139 16.45 1.84 -14.30
CA ALA A 139 16.06 1.78 -15.71
C ALA A 139 17.23 2.11 -16.66
N ALA A 140 18.08 3.07 -16.28
CA ALA A 140 19.30 3.43 -16.99
C ALA A 140 20.41 2.37 -16.87
N ARG A 141 20.27 1.40 -15.95
CA ARG A 141 21.24 0.33 -15.64
C ARG A 141 22.55 0.85 -15.06
N ILE A 142 22.48 1.93 -14.30
CA ILE A 142 23.62 2.55 -13.60
C ILE A 142 23.48 2.50 -12.06
N GLY A 143 22.34 2.02 -11.57
CA GLY A 143 22.06 1.96 -10.13
C GLY A 143 22.86 0.89 -9.38
N VAL A 144 23.15 1.17 -8.11
CA VAL A 144 23.82 0.26 -7.17
C VAL A 144 22.82 -0.73 -6.59
N GLN A 145 23.22 -1.99 -6.41
CA GLN A 145 22.36 -3.04 -5.85
C GLN A 145 22.71 -3.36 -4.39
N ALA A 146 21.78 -3.99 -3.67
CA ALA A 146 21.94 -4.31 -2.25
C ALA A 146 23.13 -5.22 -1.98
N LYS A 147 23.45 -6.15 -2.88
CA LYS A 147 24.64 -7.03 -2.77
C LYS A 147 25.97 -6.27 -2.70
N ASP A 148 26.01 -5.06 -3.23
CA ASP A 148 27.23 -4.24 -3.30
C ASP A 148 27.39 -3.36 -2.05
N VAL A 149 26.40 -3.32 -1.16
CA VAL A 149 26.32 -2.38 -0.03
C VAL A 149 26.01 -3.07 1.30
N LEU A 150 25.00 -3.94 1.34
CA LEU A 150 24.56 -4.59 2.57
C LEU A 150 25.44 -5.80 2.92
N ALA A 151 25.65 -6.03 4.21
CA ALA A 151 26.34 -7.22 4.69
C ALA A 151 25.57 -8.51 4.33
N ASP A 152 26.29 -9.60 4.04
CA ASP A 152 25.73 -10.89 3.62
C ASP A 152 24.61 -11.42 4.53
N ILE A 153 24.74 -11.20 5.84
CA ILE A 153 23.72 -11.61 6.82
C ILE A 153 22.35 -10.95 6.59
N ARG A 154 22.29 -9.84 5.85
CA ARG A 154 21.05 -9.15 5.48
C ARG A 154 20.56 -9.51 4.08
N LEU A 155 21.34 -10.24 3.30
CA LEU A 155 20.95 -10.67 1.96
C LEU A 155 20.08 -11.92 2.03
N TRP A 156 19.05 -11.94 1.19
CA TRP A 156 18.18 -13.09 0.96
C TRP A 156 18.83 -14.04 -0.06
N ASP A 157 18.62 -15.35 0.10
CA ASP A 157 19.10 -16.41 -0.80
C ASP A 157 18.26 -16.54 -2.10
N GLU A 158 17.23 -15.71 -2.23
CA GLU A 158 16.30 -15.68 -3.38
C GLU A 158 15.47 -16.95 -3.55
N GLN A 159 15.29 -17.72 -2.47
CA GLN A 159 14.43 -18.88 -2.43
C GLN A 159 13.21 -18.66 -1.53
N LEU A 160 12.03 -18.86 -2.10
CA LEU A 160 10.76 -18.91 -1.36
C LEU A 160 10.23 -20.34 -1.33
N SER A 161 9.48 -20.68 -0.28
CA SER A 161 8.80 -21.95 -0.16
C SER A 161 7.49 -21.81 0.62
N GLY A 162 6.64 -22.84 0.59
CA GLY A 162 5.42 -22.82 1.41
C GLY A 162 4.39 -21.79 0.94
N LYS A 163 3.68 -21.16 1.88
CA LYS A 163 2.66 -20.14 1.64
C LYS A 163 3.29 -18.75 1.80
N VAL A 164 3.14 -17.90 0.79
CA VAL A 164 3.72 -16.56 0.77
C VAL A 164 2.62 -15.51 0.81
N LEU A 165 2.78 -14.49 1.64
CA LEU A 165 1.93 -13.30 1.65
C LEU A 165 2.70 -12.12 1.07
N CYS A 166 2.22 -11.54 -0.02
CA CYS A 166 2.82 -10.38 -0.65
C CYS A 166 2.11 -9.10 -0.19
N GLU A 167 2.85 -8.19 0.42
CA GLU A 167 2.40 -6.88 0.90
C GLU A 167 2.63 -5.81 -0.16
N GLY A 168 1.57 -5.18 -0.65
CA GLY A 168 1.65 -4.09 -1.61
C GLY A 168 2.00 -2.75 -1.00
N ALA A 169 2.79 -1.99 -1.75
CA ALA A 169 3.07 -0.58 -1.48
C ALA A 169 2.25 0.30 -2.43
N GLN A 170 1.83 1.48 -1.94
CA GLN A 170 0.98 2.42 -2.71
C GLN A 170 -0.34 1.78 -3.18
N GLY A 171 -1.04 2.37 -4.13
CA GLY A 171 -2.30 1.85 -4.67
C GLY A 171 -2.34 1.99 -6.18
N VAL A 172 -3.31 1.34 -6.80
CA VAL A 172 -3.52 1.27 -8.25
C VAL A 172 -3.40 2.62 -8.95
N TRP A 173 -4.00 3.68 -8.42
CA TRP A 173 -3.99 4.98 -9.07
C TRP A 173 -2.68 5.76 -8.91
N LEU A 174 -1.71 5.17 -8.22
CA LEU A 174 -0.31 5.60 -8.16
C LEU A 174 0.62 4.73 -8.98
N ASP A 175 0.11 3.74 -9.71
CA ASP A 175 0.92 2.92 -10.59
C ASP A 175 1.61 3.75 -11.69
N MET A 176 2.84 3.40 -12.03
CA MET A 176 3.61 4.12 -13.07
C MET A 176 2.89 4.13 -14.43
N ASP A 177 2.21 3.03 -14.77
CA ASP A 177 1.59 2.84 -16.09
C ASP A 177 0.08 3.09 -16.07
N TRP A 178 -0.59 2.70 -14.97
CA TRP A 178 -2.05 2.74 -14.85
C TRP A 178 -2.59 3.86 -13.97
N GLY A 179 -1.72 4.56 -13.24
CA GLY A 179 -2.11 5.67 -12.38
C GLY A 179 -2.35 6.98 -13.13
N ASN A 180 -2.65 8.04 -12.38
CA ASN A 180 -2.86 9.37 -12.95
C ASN A 180 -1.53 10.05 -13.31
N TYR A 181 -0.85 9.57 -14.35
CA TYR A 181 0.46 10.10 -14.77
C TYR A 181 0.40 11.59 -15.12
N PRO A 182 1.39 12.43 -14.73
CA PRO A 182 2.66 12.10 -14.06
C PRO A 182 2.60 12.04 -12.52
N TYR A 183 1.41 12.11 -11.91
CA TYR A 183 1.20 12.18 -10.46
C TYR A 183 1.20 10.80 -9.80
N VAL A 184 2.18 9.98 -10.13
CA VAL A 184 2.25 8.56 -9.76
C VAL A 184 3.55 8.25 -9.00
N THR A 185 3.72 7.02 -8.52
CA THR A 185 5.02 6.54 -8.08
C THR A 185 5.81 5.93 -9.25
N SER A 186 7.11 5.68 -9.05
CA SER A 186 8.00 5.19 -10.10
C SER A 186 8.12 3.67 -10.12
N SER A 187 7.11 2.96 -9.64
CA SER A 187 7.12 1.51 -9.45
C SER A 187 5.78 0.88 -9.81
N THR A 188 5.81 -0.39 -10.20
CA THR A 188 4.60 -1.20 -10.40
C THR A 188 3.94 -1.54 -9.07
N THR A 189 2.78 -0.94 -8.82
CA THR A 189 1.96 -1.15 -7.61
C THR A 189 0.96 -2.29 -7.78
N LEU A 190 0.74 -2.74 -9.02
CA LEU A 190 -0.19 -3.83 -9.32
C LEU A 190 0.26 -5.17 -8.69
N PRO A 191 -0.69 -6.03 -8.27
CA PRO A 191 -0.39 -7.26 -7.55
C PRO A 191 0.46 -8.26 -8.37
N TYR A 192 0.34 -8.25 -9.70
CA TYR A 192 1.14 -9.12 -10.57
C TYR A 192 2.63 -8.81 -10.53
N GLY A 193 3.01 -7.58 -10.14
CA GLY A 193 4.40 -7.20 -9.87
C GLY A 193 5.05 -8.05 -8.77
N ALA A 194 4.25 -8.69 -7.92
CA ALA A 194 4.73 -9.64 -6.92
C ALA A 194 5.46 -10.85 -7.53
N CYS A 195 5.16 -11.22 -8.79
CA CYS A 195 5.86 -12.32 -9.48
C CYS A 195 7.37 -12.07 -9.65
N SER A 196 7.82 -10.82 -9.51
CA SER A 196 9.25 -10.47 -9.45
C SER A 196 10.00 -11.15 -8.30
N LEU A 197 9.29 -11.69 -7.30
CA LEU A 197 9.85 -12.51 -6.22
C LEU A 197 10.20 -13.95 -6.64
N GLY A 198 10.07 -14.30 -7.93
CA GLY A 198 10.52 -15.58 -8.47
C GLY A 198 9.44 -16.67 -8.49
N PHE A 199 8.17 -16.30 -8.63
CA PHE A 199 7.08 -17.26 -8.79
C PHE A 199 6.18 -16.92 -9.99
N PRO A 200 5.56 -17.93 -10.63
CA PRO A 200 4.67 -17.70 -11.75
C PRO A 200 3.27 -17.27 -11.28
N THR A 201 2.54 -16.54 -12.13
CA THR A 201 1.22 -15.98 -11.80
C THR A 201 0.21 -17.02 -11.33
N GLN A 202 0.30 -18.27 -11.80
CA GLN A 202 -0.57 -19.39 -11.40
C GLN A 202 -0.44 -19.77 -9.91
N LYS A 203 0.58 -19.28 -9.21
CA LYS A 203 0.71 -19.47 -7.76
C LYS A 203 -0.10 -18.46 -6.95
N ILE A 204 -0.53 -17.35 -7.56
CA ILE A 204 -1.41 -16.39 -6.90
C ILE A 204 -2.79 -17.01 -6.75
N ARG A 205 -3.21 -17.19 -5.49
CA ARG A 205 -4.47 -17.80 -5.11
C ARG A 205 -5.52 -16.76 -4.78
N LYS A 206 -5.19 -15.79 -3.92
CA LYS A 206 -6.07 -14.70 -3.52
C LYS A 206 -5.42 -13.35 -3.71
N ILE A 207 -6.23 -12.38 -4.13
CA ILE A 207 -5.85 -10.97 -4.19
C ILE A 207 -6.84 -10.21 -3.31
N TYR A 208 -6.32 -9.72 -2.19
CA TYR A 208 -7.03 -8.88 -1.23
C TYR A 208 -6.87 -7.42 -1.64
N GLY A 209 -7.93 -6.85 -2.22
CA GLY A 209 -7.97 -5.47 -2.67
C GLY A 209 -8.47 -4.55 -1.56
N ALA A 210 -7.61 -3.65 -1.10
CA ALA A 210 -7.89 -2.74 -0.01
C ALA A 210 -8.42 -1.40 -0.52
N ALA A 211 -9.53 -0.94 0.03
CA ALA A 211 -10.13 0.37 -0.23
C ALA A 211 -10.61 1.03 1.08
N LYS A 212 -10.92 2.32 1.00
CA LYS A 212 -11.66 3.05 2.03
C LYS A 212 -13.05 3.38 1.49
N ILE A 213 -14.01 3.63 2.39
CA ILE A 213 -15.37 4.05 2.01
C ILE A 213 -15.44 5.49 1.44
N TYR A 214 -14.29 6.17 1.38
CA TYR A 214 -14.03 7.46 0.75
C TYR A 214 -12.59 7.46 0.24
N ASP A 215 -12.28 8.23 -0.79
CA ASP A 215 -10.95 8.28 -1.35
C ASP A 215 -10.08 9.34 -0.70
N THR A 216 -8.77 9.10 -0.66
CA THR A 216 -7.82 10.09 -0.16
C THR A 216 -6.56 10.15 -0.99
N ARG A 217 -6.00 11.35 -1.10
CA ARG A 217 -4.74 11.59 -1.78
C ARG A 217 -3.79 12.42 -0.92
N SER A 218 -2.54 11.98 -0.87
CA SER A 218 -1.42 12.82 -0.43
C SER A 218 -0.62 13.25 -1.65
N GLY A 219 -0.25 14.53 -1.71
CA GLY A 219 0.55 15.09 -2.81
C GLY A 219 -0.29 15.85 -3.83
N ILE A 220 0.33 16.15 -4.97
CA ILE A 220 -0.29 16.88 -6.07
C ILE A 220 -0.96 15.86 -6.98
N ASP A 221 -2.23 16.09 -7.31
CA ASP A 221 -3.02 15.27 -8.21
C ASP A 221 -4.22 16.08 -8.72
N PRO A 222 -4.41 16.25 -10.04
CA PRO A 222 -5.56 16.99 -10.58
C PRO A 222 -6.92 16.41 -10.21
N LEU A 223 -7.00 15.10 -9.93
CA LEU A 223 -8.24 14.46 -9.46
C LEU A 223 -8.54 14.78 -7.99
N PHE A 224 -7.56 15.34 -7.28
CA PHE A 224 -7.67 15.88 -5.93
C PHE A 224 -7.17 17.32 -5.90
N PRO A 225 -7.91 18.29 -6.47
CA PRO A 225 -7.53 19.69 -6.41
C PRO A 225 -7.57 20.22 -4.96
N ASP A 226 -6.85 21.32 -4.70
CA ASP A 226 -6.83 21.93 -3.36
C ASP A 226 -8.19 22.48 -2.94
N THR A 227 -9.09 22.76 -3.89
CA THR A 227 -10.48 23.17 -3.63
C THR A 227 -11.29 22.14 -2.84
N LEU A 228 -10.84 20.87 -2.76
CA LEU A 228 -11.46 19.87 -1.90
C LEU A 228 -11.31 20.20 -0.40
N PHE A 229 -10.34 21.04 -0.02
CA PHE A 229 -10.23 21.53 1.35
C PHE A 229 -11.31 22.54 1.72
N ASP A 230 -11.96 23.15 0.72
CA ASP A 230 -13.02 24.15 0.93
C ASP A 230 -14.42 23.49 1.07
N ASP A 231 -14.53 22.18 0.83
CA ASP A 231 -15.79 21.43 1.02
C ASP A 231 -15.94 21.02 2.50
N PRO A 232 -16.95 21.54 3.22
CA PRO A 232 -17.10 21.30 4.65
C PRO A 232 -17.45 19.85 5.00
N ASP A 233 -18.11 19.12 4.10
CA ASP A 233 -18.44 17.72 4.32
C ASP A 233 -17.19 16.84 4.17
N LEU A 234 -16.35 17.13 3.17
CA LEU A 234 -15.08 16.42 2.97
C LEU A 234 -14.05 16.74 4.06
N GLU A 235 -13.99 17.99 4.51
CA GLU A 235 -13.14 18.39 5.64
C GLU A 235 -13.53 17.66 6.93
N LEU A 236 -14.83 17.59 7.24
CA LEU A 236 -15.34 16.83 8.38
C LEU A 236 -14.94 15.35 8.34
N ILE A 237 -15.03 14.72 7.17
CA ILE A 237 -14.60 13.33 6.97
C ILE A 237 -13.10 13.18 7.20
N GLY A 238 -12.29 14.12 6.71
CA GLY A 238 -10.84 14.13 6.92
C GLY A 238 -10.45 14.22 8.40
N ASP A 239 -11.14 15.06 9.16
CA ASP A 239 -10.88 15.25 10.59
C ASP A 239 -11.30 14.02 11.42
N ILE A 240 -12.50 13.49 11.20
CA ILE A 240 -12.98 12.25 11.85
C ILE A 240 -12.06 11.07 11.48
N GLY A 241 -11.71 10.95 10.19
CA GLY A 241 -10.85 9.91 9.65
C GLY A 241 -9.39 10.00 10.08
N LYS A 242 -8.97 11.14 10.66
CA LYS A 242 -7.59 11.49 11.01
C LYS A 242 -6.66 11.32 9.81
N GLU A 243 -7.06 11.90 8.68
CA GLU A 243 -6.42 11.69 7.39
C GLU A 243 -5.12 12.50 7.23
N TYR A 244 -4.05 11.98 7.84
CA TYR A 244 -2.70 12.55 7.82
C TYR A 244 -1.65 11.52 7.38
N GLY A 245 -0.70 11.95 6.55
CA GLY A 245 0.39 11.10 6.08
C GLY A 245 1.29 10.60 7.22
N VAL A 246 1.53 9.29 7.29
CA VAL A 246 2.38 8.70 8.34
C VAL A 246 3.84 9.16 8.26
N THR A 247 4.36 9.31 7.04
CA THR A 247 5.76 9.69 6.79
C THR A 247 5.94 11.20 6.71
N THR A 248 5.03 11.90 6.02
CA THR A 248 5.17 13.34 5.73
C THR A 248 4.42 14.24 6.73
N GLY A 249 3.47 13.70 7.51
CA GLY A 249 2.59 14.47 8.39
C GLY A 249 1.55 15.34 7.67
N ARG A 250 1.54 15.38 6.32
CA ARG A 250 0.65 16.25 5.54
C ARG A 250 -0.81 15.82 5.68
N LYS A 251 -1.73 16.80 5.84
CA LYS A 251 -3.19 16.57 5.71
C LYS A 251 -3.46 16.02 4.31
N ARG A 252 -4.24 14.94 4.24
CA ARG A 252 -4.62 14.35 2.96
C ARG A 252 -5.89 15.02 2.46
N LYS A 253 -5.98 15.14 1.14
CA LYS A 253 -7.23 15.52 0.48
C LYS A 253 -8.17 14.35 0.56
N VAL A 254 -9.42 14.61 0.89
CA VAL A 254 -10.49 13.63 0.98
C VAL A 254 -11.45 13.88 -0.16
N ASN A 255 -11.98 12.82 -0.75
CA ASN A 255 -13.06 12.90 -1.74
C ASN A 255 -14.03 11.74 -1.50
N TRP A 256 -15.24 11.86 -2.04
CA TRP A 256 -16.21 10.76 -2.02
C TRP A 256 -15.64 9.56 -2.77
N LEU A 257 -15.98 8.35 -2.32
CA LEU A 257 -15.59 7.12 -3.01
C LEU A 257 -16.01 7.21 -4.47
N ASN A 258 -15.07 7.05 -5.41
CA ASN A 258 -15.38 6.90 -6.82
C ASN A 258 -15.61 5.42 -7.14
N LEU A 259 -16.88 5.01 -7.22
CA LEU A 259 -17.28 3.62 -7.43
C LEU A 259 -16.89 3.12 -8.82
N THR A 260 -16.99 3.96 -9.87
CA THR A 260 -16.54 3.62 -11.22
C THR A 260 -15.05 3.27 -11.22
N MET A 261 -14.21 4.08 -10.56
CA MET A 261 -12.79 3.81 -10.43
C MET A 261 -12.51 2.60 -9.54
N LEU A 262 -13.24 2.41 -8.43
CA LEU A 262 -13.09 1.21 -7.60
C LEU A 262 -13.33 -0.06 -8.42
N ILE A 263 -14.38 -0.11 -9.23
CA ILE A 263 -14.72 -1.25 -10.09
C ILE A 263 -13.64 -1.49 -11.14
N GLN A 264 -13.13 -0.42 -11.77
CA GLN A 264 -12.00 -0.51 -12.70
C GLN A 264 -10.76 -1.09 -12.02
N ALA A 265 -10.43 -0.63 -10.82
CA ALA A 265 -9.28 -1.13 -10.05
C ALA A 265 -9.44 -2.60 -9.66
N ILE A 266 -10.64 -3.02 -9.22
CA ILE A 266 -10.94 -4.42 -8.88
C ILE A 266 -10.70 -5.33 -10.09
N ASN A 267 -11.26 -4.97 -11.24
CA ASN A 267 -11.15 -5.76 -12.47
C ASN A 267 -9.70 -5.82 -12.98
N MET A 268 -8.98 -4.70 -12.96
CA MET A 268 -7.59 -4.63 -13.41
C MET A 268 -6.65 -5.45 -12.51
N THR A 269 -6.85 -5.40 -11.20
CA THR A 269 -5.99 -6.09 -10.22
C THR A 269 -6.28 -7.57 -10.07
N GLY A 270 -7.39 -8.06 -10.62
CA GLY A 270 -7.77 -9.45 -10.41
C GLY A 270 -8.25 -9.72 -8.99
N THR A 271 -8.79 -8.69 -8.30
CA THR A 271 -9.14 -8.79 -6.88
C THR A 271 -10.23 -9.83 -6.64
N THR A 272 -9.95 -10.78 -5.74
CA THR A 272 -10.91 -11.82 -5.31
C THR A 272 -11.66 -11.42 -4.05
N ASP A 273 -11.00 -10.68 -3.15
CA ASP A 273 -11.55 -10.31 -1.85
C ASP A 273 -11.41 -8.79 -1.67
N VAL A 274 -12.52 -8.06 -1.73
CA VAL A 274 -12.54 -6.60 -1.59
C VAL A 274 -12.78 -6.23 -0.12
N ILE A 275 -11.90 -5.40 0.44
CA ILE A 275 -11.98 -4.94 1.84
C ILE A 275 -12.12 -3.42 1.85
N ILE A 276 -13.30 -2.92 2.24
CA ILE A 276 -13.62 -1.49 2.33
C ILE A 276 -13.63 -1.07 3.80
N SER A 277 -12.64 -0.27 4.18
CA SER A 277 -12.43 0.17 5.57
C SER A 277 -13.02 1.56 5.85
N LYS A 278 -12.93 2.00 7.11
CA LYS A 278 -13.31 3.35 7.58
C LYS A 278 -14.81 3.66 7.48
N CYS A 279 -15.66 2.64 7.51
CA CYS A 279 -17.11 2.82 7.48
C CYS A 279 -17.65 3.63 8.67
N ASP A 280 -16.97 3.57 9.82
CA ASP A 280 -17.27 4.33 11.02
C ASP A 280 -17.16 5.85 10.83
N VAL A 281 -16.31 6.31 9.90
CA VAL A 281 -16.12 7.73 9.62
C VAL A 281 -17.37 8.33 8.99
N LEU A 282 -17.92 7.71 7.94
CA LEU A 282 -19.17 8.16 7.32
C LEU A 282 -20.36 8.02 8.27
N GLN A 283 -20.36 6.98 9.12
CA GLN A 283 -21.39 6.79 10.13
C GLN A 283 -21.41 7.93 11.16
N GLN A 284 -20.23 8.40 11.60
CA GLN A 284 -20.08 9.53 12.51
C GLN A 284 -20.43 10.86 11.82
N ALA A 285 -19.96 11.06 10.59
CA ALA A 285 -20.24 12.26 9.80
C ALA A 285 -21.73 12.37 9.39
N ARG A 286 -22.45 11.24 9.35
CA ARG A 286 -23.82 11.14 8.81
C ARG A 286 -23.91 11.64 7.36
N LYS A 287 -22.89 11.34 6.57
CA LYS A 287 -22.81 11.65 5.14
C LYS A 287 -22.56 10.35 4.38
N PHE A 288 -23.52 9.92 3.58
CA PHE A 288 -23.47 8.63 2.87
C PHE A 288 -23.51 8.89 1.37
N TYR A 289 -22.42 9.42 0.83
CA TYR A 289 -22.35 9.78 -0.59
C TYR A 289 -21.21 9.02 -1.27
N LEU A 290 -21.38 8.72 -2.55
CA LEU A 290 -20.33 8.21 -3.44
C LEU A 290 -20.52 8.81 -4.83
N ARG A 291 -19.47 8.74 -5.64
CA ARG A 291 -19.50 9.11 -7.05
C ARG A 291 -19.60 7.87 -7.93
N GLU A 292 -20.48 7.91 -8.91
CA GLU A 292 -20.60 6.91 -9.97
C GLU A 292 -20.85 7.64 -11.28
N ASP A 293 -20.00 7.39 -12.28
CA ASP A 293 -20.04 8.00 -13.61
C ASP A 293 -20.18 9.54 -13.55
N ASP A 294 -19.35 10.14 -12.70
CA ASP A 294 -19.31 11.57 -12.36
C ASP A 294 -20.55 12.16 -11.69
N ILE A 295 -21.52 11.32 -11.32
CA ILE A 295 -22.72 11.71 -10.57
C ILE A 295 -22.49 11.45 -9.08
N LEU A 296 -22.80 12.45 -8.25
CA LEU A 296 -22.80 12.29 -6.79
C LEU A 296 -24.12 11.66 -6.33
N LEU A 297 -24.07 10.40 -5.94
CA LEU A 297 -25.20 9.66 -5.38
C LEU A 297 -25.28 9.87 -3.87
N LYS A 298 -26.50 10.07 -3.36
CA LYS A 298 -26.77 10.29 -1.93
C LYS A 298 -27.67 9.18 -1.38
N PHE A 299 -27.26 8.60 -0.27
CA PHE A 299 -27.97 7.50 0.37
C PHE A 299 -28.57 7.95 1.71
N ASN A 300 -29.68 7.32 2.10
CA ASN A 300 -30.35 7.61 3.38
C ASN A 300 -29.62 6.96 4.58
N SER A 301 -28.78 5.95 4.32
CA SER A 301 -28.06 5.20 5.34
C SER A 301 -26.76 4.60 4.78
N LEU A 302 -25.82 4.30 5.67
CA LEU A 302 -24.63 3.53 5.32
C LEU A 302 -24.98 2.15 4.76
N GLU A 303 -26.05 1.53 5.26
CA GLU A 303 -26.44 0.19 4.83
C GLU A 303 -26.95 0.18 3.38
N SER A 304 -27.80 1.14 2.99
CA SER A 304 -28.22 1.29 1.59
C SER A 304 -27.04 1.56 0.65
N MET A 305 -26.04 2.32 1.11
CA MET A 305 -24.83 2.59 0.34
C MET A 305 -23.98 1.32 0.17
N ARG A 306 -23.85 0.50 1.22
CA ARG A 306 -23.16 -0.80 1.16
C ARG A 306 -23.85 -1.79 0.23
N ILE A 307 -25.18 -1.84 0.27
CA ILE A 307 -25.97 -2.68 -0.63
C ILE A 307 -25.71 -2.29 -2.08
N HIS A 308 -25.76 -0.98 -2.39
CA HIS A 308 -25.44 -0.46 -3.74
C HIS A 308 -24.04 -0.89 -4.19
N ILE A 309 -23.01 -0.62 -3.38
CA ILE A 309 -21.62 -1.01 -3.70
C ILE A 309 -21.50 -2.52 -3.93
N LYS A 310 -22.15 -3.36 -3.10
CA LYS A 310 -22.11 -4.82 -3.28
C LYS A 310 -22.79 -5.27 -4.57
N GLN A 311 -23.92 -4.66 -4.93
CA GLN A 311 -24.64 -4.96 -6.16
C GLN A 311 -23.79 -4.60 -7.38
N GLU A 312 -23.24 -3.40 -7.41
CA GLU A 312 -22.37 -2.94 -8.50
C GLU A 312 -21.12 -3.80 -8.66
N VAL A 313 -20.46 -4.18 -7.55
CA VAL A 313 -19.30 -5.09 -7.59
C VAL A 313 -19.71 -6.49 -8.06
N ALA A 314 -20.82 -7.05 -7.58
CA ALA A 314 -21.28 -8.38 -8.00
C ALA A 314 -21.68 -8.40 -9.49
N GLU A 315 -22.26 -7.31 -9.99
CA GLU A 315 -22.63 -7.17 -11.38
C GLU A 315 -21.40 -7.01 -12.30
N LYS A 316 -20.47 -6.12 -11.93
CA LYS A 316 -19.38 -5.68 -12.81
C LYS A 316 -18.02 -6.37 -12.56
N CYS A 317 -17.86 -7.14 -11.48
CA CYS A 317 -16.60 -7.81 -11.11
C CYS A 317 -16.78 -9.32 -10.86
N LYS A 318 -16.74 -10.12 -11.93
CA LYS A 318 -17.14 -11.54 -11.92
C LYS A 318 -16.27 -12.49 -11.09
N ILE A 319 -15.03 -12.10 -10.79
CA ILE A 319 -14.07 -12.91 -10.04
C ILE A 319 -14.06 -12.60 -8.54
N VAL A 320 -14.80 -11.58 -8.10
CA VAL A 320 -14.89 -11.22 -6.68
C VAL A 320 -15.72 -12.27 -5.95
N GLU A 321 -15.11 -12.86 -4.92
CA GLU A 321 -15.72 -13.85 -4.03
C GLU A 321 -16.34 -13.18 -2.80
N SER A 322 -15.77 -12.06 -2.34
CA SER A 322 -16.21 -11.40 -1.11
C SER A 322 -16.03 -9.87 -1.15
N VAL A 323 -16.98 -9.16 -0.53
CA VAL A 323 -16.90 -7.71 -0.26
C VAL A 323 -17.18 -7.48 1.21
N THR A 324 -16.13 -7.13 1.95
CA THR A 324 -16.16 -6.94 3.41
C THR A 324 -16.06 -5.46 3.76
N PHE A 325 -16.94 -5.00 4.65
CA PHE A 325 -16.94 -3.64 5.16
C PHE A 325 -16.48 -3.64 6.62
N SER A 326 -15.48 -2.83 6.95
CA SER A 326 -14.97 -2.71 8.32
C SER A 326 -15.25 -1.34 8.93
N SER A 327 -15.79 -1.36 10.15
CA SER A 327 -16.15 -0.20 10.97
C SER A 327 -15.18 0.05 12.14
N SER A 328 -13.98 -0.55 12.11
CA SER A 328 -12.96 -0.21 13.11
C SER A 328 -11.57 -0.41 12.55
N LEU A 329 -10.63 0.35 13.09
CA LEU A 329 -9.21 0.22 12.81
C LEU A 329 -8.62 -1.13 13.27
N ASP A 330 -9.32 -1.91 14.11
CA ASP A 330 -8.77 -3.09 14.79
C ASP A 330 -9.49 -4.41 14.45
N ARG A 331 -10.51 -4.37 13.60
CA ARG A 331 -11.25 -5.56 13.14
C ARG A 331 -11.46 -5.49 11.63
N VAL A 332 -10.47 -5.97 10.89
CA VAL A 332 -10.72 -6.64 9.62
C VAL A 332 -11.07 -8.08 9.94
#